data_AF-A0A7H8QUU8-F1
#
_entry.id   AF-A0A7H8QUU8-F1
#
_cell.length_a   1.000
_cell.length_b   1.000
_cell.length_c   1.000
_cell.angle_alpha   90.00
_cell.angle_beta   90.00
_cell.angle_gamma   90.00
#
_symmetry.space_group_name_H-M   'P 1'
#
loop_
_entity.id
_entity.type
_entity.pdbx_description
1 polymer ?
#
loop_
_entity_poly.entity_id
_entity_poly.type
_entity_poly.pdbx_seq_one_letter_code
_entity_poly.pdbx_strand_id
1 'polypeptide(L)'
;MGENKSSISSIGNDQWSDVEAWLIDSGIASVTAAVHLIKDAGVLGSNTHILDENTDLGGVWNLSGILSNVTFFHLNATHISMSALTRAVKRGDSGLEVVPMEDINIGIKYRLELIKLLLQSEEELESKTIDGFFDTTFVETVFWMLWSTT
;
A
#
# COMPACT_ATOMS: atom_id res chain seq x y z
N MET A 1 4.10 -15.82 58.08
CA MET A 1 4.02 -14.82 57.00
C MET A 1 4.24 -15.53 55.68
N GLY A 2 3.16 -15.93 55.02
CA GLY A 2 3.21 -16.49 53.67
C GLY A 2 2.99 -15.37 52.67
N GLU A 3 3.87 -15.22 51.70
CA GLU A 3 3.59 -14.41 50.52
C GLU A 3 2.90 -15.31 49.49
N ASN A 4 1.63 -15.02 49.31
CA ASN A 4 0.72 -15.61 48.36
C ASN A 4 1.11 -15.11 46.96
N LYS A 5 1.76 -15.95 46.15
CA LYS A 5 1.80 -15.76 44.70
C LYS A 5 0.42 -16.10 44.16
N SER A 6 -0.51 -15.16 44.30
CA SER A 6 -1.82 -15.23 43.67
C SER A 6 -1.62 -15.27 42.16
N SER A 7 -1.99 -16.40 41.58
CA SER A 7 -2.15 -16.64 40.16
C SER A 7 -2.74 -15.42 39.46
N ILE A 8 -2.01 -14.87 38.50
CA ILE A 8 -2.61 -14.02 37.49
C ILE A 8 -3.48 -14.96 36.65
N SER A 9 -4.76 -15.05 37.02
CA SER A 9 -5.77 -15.71 36.21
C SER A 9 -5.73 -15.09 34.81
N SER A 10 -5.53 -15.93 33.80
CA SER A 10 -5.65 -15.61 32.38
C SER A 10 -7.00 -14.93 32.12
N ILE A 11 -7.01 -13.60 32.05
CA ILE A 11 -8.17 -12.85 31.62
C ILE A 11 -8.31 -13.07 30.11
N GLY A 12 -9.22 -13.97 29.75
CA GLY A 12 -9.83 -14.09 28.42
C GLY A 12 -9.17 -15.06 27.45
N ASN A 13 -9.58 -16.34 27.47
CA ASN A 13 -9.35 -17.26 26.34
C ASN A 13 -10.61 -18.05 25.92
N ASP A 14 -11.73 -17.93 26.65
CA ASP A 14 -12.95 -18.68 26.38
C ASP A 14 -13.94 -17.93 25.47
N GLN A 15 -13.72 -16.63 25.23
CA GLN A 15 -14.65 -15.81 24.43
C GLN A 15 -14.62 -16.16 22.93
N TRP A 16 -13.50 -16.70 22.44
CA TRP A 16 -13.26 -16.96 21.01
C TRP A 16 -12.83 -18.40 20.74
N SER A 17 -12.94 -19.29 21.72
CA SER A 17 -12.47 -20.69 21.59
C SER A 17 -13.23 -21.47 20.50
N ASP A 18 -14.47 -21.08 20.22
CA ASP A 18 -15.36 -21.72 19.24
C ASP A 18 -15.44 -20.94 17.92
N VAL A 19 -14.68 -19.86 17.78
CA VAL A 19 -14.65 -19.03 16.56
C VAL A 19 -13.48 -19.44 15.69
N GLU A 20 -13.76 -19.69 14.42
CA GLU A 20 -12.79 -20.02 13.39
C GLU A 20 -12.72 -18.89 12.35
N ALA A 21 -11.54 -18.29 12.20
CA ALA A 21 -11.29 -17.24 11.23
C ALA A 21 -10.64 -17.84 9.98
N TRP A 22 -11.32 -17.72 8.83
CA TRP A 22 -10.85 -18.19 7.54
C TRP A 22 -10.54 -17.01 6.64
N LEU A 23 -9.28 -16.85 6.28
CA LEU A 23 -8.78 -15.77 5.45
C LEU A 23 -8.39 -16.33 4.08
N ILE A 24 -8.92 -15.72 3.02
CA ILE A 24 -8.65 -16.12 1.64
C ILE A 24 -7.51 -15.25 1.11
N ASP A 25 -6.56 -15.88 0.42
CA ASP A 25 -5.29 -15.32 -0.07
C ASP A 25 -4.25 -15.10 1.05
N SER A 26 -2.97 -15.26 0.74
CA SER A 26 -1.84 -14.99 1.65
C SER A 26 -1.21 -13.60 1.46
N GLY A 27 -1.90 -12.71 0.74
CA GLY A 27 -1.53 -11.30 0.61
C GLY A 27 -1.50 -10.51 1.93
N ILE A 28 -0.96 -9.29 1.86
CA ILE A 28 -0.71 -8.43 3.03
C ILE A 28 -1.96 -8.12 3.86
N ALA A 29 -3.13 -7.99 3.22
CA ALA A 29 -4.39 -7.73 3.91
C ALA A 29 -4.79 -8.90 4.82
N SER A 30 -4.68 -10.13 4.31
CA SER A 30 -4.98 -11.36 5.03
C SER A 30 -4.02 -11.58 6.21
N VAL A 31 -2.71 -11.43 5.97
CA VAL A 31 -1.71 -11.52 7.05
C VAL A 31 -1.93 -10.43 8.11
N THR A 32 -2.27 -9.20 7.70
CA THR A 32 -2.56 -8.10 8.63
C THR A 32 -3.80 -8.41 9.47
N ALA A 33 -4.86 -8.94 8.86
CA ALA A 33 -6.07 -9.35 9.57
C ALA A 33 -5.75 -10.45 10.60
N ALA A 34 -4.97 -11.47 10.23
CA ALA A 34 -4.53 -12.53 11.14
C ALA A 34 -3.76 -11.96 12.34
N VAL A 35 -2.84 -11.01 12.11
CA VAL A 35 -2.07 -10.37 13.19
C VAL A 35 -2.99 -9.63 14.17
N HIS A 36 -3.97 -8.87 13.68
CA HIS A 36 -4.91 -8.13 14.55
C HIS A 36 -5.88 -9.07 15.27
N LEU A 37 -6.34 -10.15 14.62
CA LEU A 37 -7.18 -11.16 15.27
C LEU A 37 -6.46 -11.81 16.46
N ILE A 38 -5.19 -12.15 16.29
CA ILE A 38 -4.40 -12.79 17.35
C ILE A 38 -3.99 -11.79 18.43
N LYS A 39 -3.49 -10.61 18.05
CA LYS A 39 -2.91 -9.65 19.01
C LYS A 39 -3.96 -8.80 19.73
N ASP A 40 -4.98 -8.36 19.01
CA ASP A 40 -5.91 -7.34 19.51
C ASP A 40 -7.26 -7.95 19.89
N ALA A 41 -7.77 -8.91 19.10
CA ALA A 41 -9.02 -9.61 19.41
C ALA A 41 -8.83 -10.83 20.32
N GLY A 42 -7.60 -11.33 20.47
CA GLY A 42 -7.29 -12.49 21.32
C GLY A 42 -7.78 -13.83 20.74
N VAL A 43 -7.97 -13.93 19.43
CA VAL A 43 -8.29 -15.18 18.75
C VAL A 43 -7.08 -16.10 18.78
N LEU A 44 -7.29 -17.38 19.08
CA LEU A 44 -6.21 -18.36 19.08
C LEU A 44 -5.63 -18.51 17.67
N GLY A 45 -4.29 -18.54 17.57
CA GLY A 45 -3.63 -18.77 16.29
C GLY A 45 -4.00 -20.11 15.65
N SER A 46 -4.35 -21.12 16.45
CA SER A 46 -4.87 -22.41 15.96
C SER A 46 -6.22 -22.30 15.26
N ASN A 47 -6.97 -21.23 15.53
CA ASN A 47 -8.29 -20.96 15.00
C ASN A 47 -8.25 -19.92 13.86
N THR A 48 -7.05 -19.58 13.37
CA THR A 48 -6.86 -18.62 12.29
C THR A 48 -6.20 -19.34 11.11
N HIS A 49 -6.95 -19.51 10.03
CA HIS A 49 -6.56 -20.28 8.85
C HIS A 49 -6.40 -19.33 7.65
N ILE A 50 -5.25 -19.40 6.98
CA ILE A 50 -5.01 -18.70 5.71
C ILE A 50 -5.02 -19.74 4.60
N LEU A 51 -5.87 -19.53 3.60
CA LEU A 51 -5.99 -20.39 2.42
C LEU A 51 -5.52 -19.64 1.18
N ASP A 52 -4.59 -20.23 0.45
CA ASP A 52 -4.10 -19.71 -0.83
C ASP A 52 -4.14 -20.82 -1.89
N GLU A 53 -4.34 -20.43 -3.15
CA GLU A 53 -4.23 -21.32 -4.30
C GLU A 53 -2.77 -21.64 -4.62
N ASN A 54 -1.86 -20.71 -4.36
CA ASN A 54 -0.44 -20.86 -4.63
C ASN A 54 0.29 -21.57 -3.49
N THR A 55 1.26 -22.41 -3.83
CA THR A 55 2.16 -23.04 -2.85
C THR A 55 3.14 -22.07 -2.22
N ASP A 56 3.37 -20.93 -2.87
CA ASP A 56 4.24 -19.86 -2.37
C ASP A 56 3.40 -18.80 -1.65
N LEU A 57 3.79 -18.47 -0.43
CA LEU A 57 3.12 -17.43 0.35
C LEU A 57 3.37 -16.05 -0.28
N GLY A 58 2.32 -15.22 -0.30
CA GLY A 58 2.35 -13.77 -0.41
C GLY A 58 1.71 -13.11 -1.62
N GLY A 59 1.08 -13.90 -2.51
CA GLY A 59 0.41 -13.38 -3.69
C GLY A 59 1.34 -12.53 -4.57
N VAL A 60 1.00 -11.25 -4.77
CA VAL A 60 1.81 -10.26 -5.53
C VAL A 60 3.23 -10.10 -4.97
N TRP A 61 3.41 -10.33 -3.67
CA TRP A 61 4.72 -10.30 -3.01
C TRP A 61 5.17 -11.72 -2.75
N ASN A 62 6.15 -12.25 -3.46
CA ASN A 62 6.74 -13.54 -3.08
C ASN A 62 7.37 -13.41 -1.67
N LEU A 63 6.62 -13.81 -0.63
CA LEU A 63 6.99 -13.68 0.77
C LEU A 63 8.04 -14.73 1.18
N SER A 64 8.37 -15.71 0.33
CA SER A 64 9.44 -16.67 0.59
C SER A 64 10.82 -16.00 0.73
N GLY A 65 11.04 -14.89 -0.01
CA GLY A 65 12.22 -14.04 0.14
C GLY A 65 12.20 -13.14 1.38
N ILE A 66 11.01 -12.73 1.84
CA ILE A 66 10.82 -11.85 3.00
C ILE A 66 10.99 -12.63 4.31
N LEU A 67 10.48 -13.87 4.38
CA LEU A 67 10.63 -14.72 5.57
C LEU A 67 12.07 -15.21 5.79
N SER A 68 12.89 -15.23 4.73
CA SER A 68 14.31 -15.60 4.85
C SER A 68 15.21 -14.42 5.21
N ASN A 69 14.90 -13.20 4.75
CA ASN A 69 15.64 -11.99 5.07
C ASN A 69 14.69 -10.78 5.12
N VAL A 70 14.09 -10.53 6.28
CA VAL A 70 13.15 -9.40 6.45
C VAL A 70 13.92 -8.09 6.28
N THR A 71 13.92 -7.57 5.07
CA THR A 71 14.38 -6.22 4.76
C THR A 71 13.13 -5.35 4.72
N PHE A 72 12.84 -4.66 5.82
CA PHE A 72 11.79 -3.65 5.83
C PHE A 72 12.21 -2.50 4.92
N PHE A 73 11.57 -2.37 3.74
CA PHE A 73 11.63 -1.12 2.99
C PHE A 73 10.86 -0.06 3.79
N HIS A 74 11.58 0.65 4.66
CA HIS A 74 11.04 1.80 5.35
C HIS A 74 10.94 2.95 4.33
N LEU A 75 9.78 3.10 3.69
CA LEU A 75 9.46 4.31 2.94
C LEU A 75 9.24 5.44 3.95
N ASN A 76 10.34 6.10 4.32
CA ASN A 76 10.29 7.24 5.20
C ASN A 76 9.78 8.47 4.43
N ALA A 77 8.48 8.74 4.51
CA ALA A 77 7.89 9.96 3.95
C ALA A 77 8.37 11.25 4.65
N THR A 78 9.11 11.16 5.77
CA THR A 78 9.54 12.33 6.56
C THR A 78 10.94 12.87 6.21
N HIS A 79 11.68 12.21 5.32
CA HIS A 79 12.94 12.73 4.78
C HIS A 79 12.90 12.82 3.25
N ILE A 80 12.09 13.76 2.75
CA ILE A 80 12.29 14.27 1.40
C ILE A 80 13.59 15.08 1.44
N SER A 81 14.72 14.45 1.12
CA SER A 81 15.92 15.19 0.77
C SER A 81 15.57 16.06 -0.43
N MET A 82 15.53 17.38 -0.25
CA MET A 82 15.30 18.38 -1.30
C MET A 82 16.37 18.35 -2.42
N SER A 83 17.29 17.38 -2.43
CA SER A 83 18.38 17.25 -3.40
C SER A 83 18.29 16.03 -4.31
N ALA A 84 17.18 15.28 -4.32
CA ALA A 84 16.90 14.35 -5.42
C ALA A 84 16.55 15.15 -6.69
N LEU A 85 17.57 15.79 -7.29
CA LEU A 85 17.45 16.68 -8.45
C LEU A 85 17.03 15.92 -9.74
N THR A 86 16.93 14.60 -9.68
CA THR A 86 16.53 13.78 -10.81
C THR A 86 15.53 12.72 -10.36
N ARG A 87 14.24 13.00 -10.56
CA ARG A 87 13.16 12.02 -10.35
C ARG A 87 12.86 11.19 -11.60
N ALA A 88 13.22 11.70 -12.79
CA ALA A 88 13.00 11.03 -14.05
C ALA A 88 14.13 11.32 -15.04
N VAL A 89 14.44 10.32 -15.86
CA VAL A 89 15.36 10.40 -17.00
C VAL A 89 14.61 9.92 -18.24
N LYS A 90 14.76 10.63 -19.34
CA LYS A 90 14.22 10.25 -20.64
C LYS A 90 15.35 9.88 -21.59
N ARG A 91 15.04 9.10 -22.61
CA ARG A 91 15.99 8.81 -23.70
C ARG A 91 15.80 9.85 -24.80
N GLY A 92 16.82 10.68 -25.04
CA GLY A 92 16.89 11.65 -26.13
C GLY A 92 17.89 11.25 -27.21
N ASP A 93 18.06 12.12 -28.21
CA ASP A 93 18.95 11.90 -29.35
C ASP A 93 20.43 11.81 -28.92
N SER A 94 20.78 12.44 -27.79
CA SER A 94 22.13 12.47 -27.23
C SER A 94 22.39 11.38 -26.17
N GLY A 95 21.39 10.55 -25.83
CA GLY A 95 21.48 9.52 -24.79
C GLY A 95 20.45 9.69 -23.67
N LEU A 96 20.82 9.36 -22.44
CA LEU A 96 19.96 9.57 -21.28
C LEU A 96 20.02 11.04 -20.86
N GLU A 97 18.87 11.70 -20.88
CA GLU A 97 18.73 13.11 -20.55
C GLU A 97 17.87 13.27 -19.29
N VAL A 98 18.31 14.14 -18.37
CA VAL A 98 17.57 14.47 -17.16
C VAL A 98 16.31 15.24 -17.54
N VAL A 99 15.16 14.84 -16.99
CA VAL A 99 13.94 15.62 -17.14
C VAL A 99 13.99 16.76 -16.12
N PRO A 100 14.02 18.05 -16.54
CA PRO A 100 14.05 19.16 -15.61
C PRO A 100 12.75 19.20 -14.80
N MET A 101 12.90 19.33 -13.47
CA MET A 101 11.78 19.32 -12.50
C MET A 101 11.28 20.72 -12.13
N GLU A 102 11.95 21.76 -12.64
CA GLU A 102 11.72 23.16 -12.28
C GLU A 102 10.39 23.71 -12.85
N ASP A 103 9.82 23.04 -13.86
CA ASP A 103 8.61 23.47 -14.58
C ASP A 103 7.58 22.33 -14.74
N ILE A 104 7.15 21.68 -13.65
CA ILE A 104 5.95 20.80 -13.66
C ILE A 104 4.67 21.67 -13.77
N ASN A 105 4.67 22.67 -14.63
CA ASN A 105 3.54 23.55 -14.84
C ASN A 105 2.66 22.99 -15.96
N ILE A 106 1.65 22.22 -15.58
CA ILE A 106 0.63 21.66 -16.48
C ILE A 106 -0.34 22.72 -17.05
N GLY A 107 -0.15 24.01 -16.75
CA GLY A 107 -1.04 25.07 -17.21
C GLY A 107 -2.39 25.09 -16.48
N ILE A 108 -3.10 26.22 -16.61
CA ILE A 108 -4.34 26.46 -15.85
C ILE A 108 -5.48 25.51 -16.25
N LYS A 109 -5.50 25.04 -17.49
CA LYS A 109 -6.49 24.06 -17.99
C LYS A 109 -6.47 22.78 -17.15
N TYR A 110 -5.34 22.08 -17.13
CA TYR A 110 -5.22 20.81 -16.40
C TYR A 110 -5.30 21.00 -14.88
N ARG A 111 -4.87 22.15 -14.36
CA ARG A 111 -5.09 22.48 -12.93
C ARG A 111 -6.56 22.53 -12.57
N LEU A 112 -7.39 23.18 -13.39
CA LEU A 112 -8.83 23.24 -13.16
C LEU A 112 -9.50 21.88 -13.37
N GLU A 113 -9.04 21.08 -14.34
CA GLU A 113 -9.53 19.71 -14.55
C GLU A 113 -9.18 18.79 -13.37
N LEU A 114 -7.98 18.89 -12.80
CA LEU A 114 -7.61 18.19 -11.57
C LEU A 114 -8.42 18.65 -10.37
N ILE A 115 -8.66 19.96 -10.22
CA ILE A 115 -9.53 20.48 -9.15
C ILE A 115 -10.95 19.94 -9.31
N LYS A 116 -11.47 19.89 -10.54
CA LYS A 116 -12.77 19.27 -10.81
C LYS A 116 -12.75 17.79 -10.43
N LEU A 117 -11.72 17.04 -10.80
CA LEU A 117 -11.56 15.63 -10.41
C LEU A 117 -11.57 15.47 -8.88
N LEU A 118 -10.88 16.34 -8.15
CA LEU A 118 -10.84 16.31 -6.68
C LEU A 118 -12.18 16.67 -6.02
N LEU A 119 -13.06 17.39 -6.72
CA LEU A 119 -14.37 17.80 -6.23
C LEU A 119 -15.50 16.87 -6.69
N GLN A 120 -15.24 15.98 -7.65
CA GLN A 120 -16.19 14.96 -8.09
C GLN A 120 -16.40 13.93 -6.96
N SER A 121 -17.64 13.48 -6.77
CA SER A 121 -17.92 12.36 -5.85
C SER A 121 -17.49 11.04 -6.48
N GLU A 122 -17.18 10.04 -5.65
CA GLU A 122 -16.83 8.70 -6.13
C GLU A 122 -17.92 8.06 -7.02
N GLU A 123 -19.20 8.34 -6.73
CA GLU A 123 -20.36 7.92 -7.54
C GLU A 123 -20.29 8.46 -8.98
N GLU A 124 -19.83 9.71 -9.17
CA GLU A 124 -19.67 10.31 -10.50
C GLU A 124 -18.41 9.81 -11.24
N LEU A 125 -17.48 9.17 -10.53
CA LEU A 125 -16.21 8.66 -11.07
C LEU A 125 -16.30 7.20 -11.54
N GLU A 126 -17.29 6.42 -11.07
CA GLU A 126 -17.29 4.94 -11.07
C GLU A 126 -16.70 4.26 -12.32
N SER A 127 -17.13 4.64 -13.53
CA SER A 127 -16.73 3.96 -14.77
C SER A 127 -15.90 4.83 -15.71
N LYS A 128 -15.47 6.01 -15.27
CA LYS A 128 -14.70 6.93 -16.09
C LYS A 128 -13.22 6.56 -16.01
N THR A 129 -12.59 6.43 -17.16
CA THR A 129 -11.14 6.26 -17.26
C THR A 129 -10.45 7.62 -17.24
N ILE A 130 -9.13 7.63 -17.03
CA ILE A 130 -8.30 8.84 -17.12
C ILE A 130 -8.49 9.55 -18.47
N ASP A 131 -8.56 8.80 -19.56
CA ASP A 131 -8.81 9.32 -20.93
C ASP A 131 -10.23 9.86 -21.13
N GLY A 132 -11.15 9.54 -20.21
CA GLY A 132 -12.49 10.14 -20.17
C GLY A 132 -12.53 11.51 -19.48
N PHE A 133 -11.51 11.85 -18.69
CA PHE A 133 -11.41 13.10 -17.93
C PHE A 133 -10.44 14.10 -18.54
N PHE A 134 -9.33 13.61 -19.09
CA PHE A 134 -8.28 14.42 -19.66
C PHE A 134 -8.14 14.12 -21.15
N ASP A 135 -7.65 15.10 -21.92
CA ASP A 135 -7.33 14.89 -23.33
C ASP A 135 -6.01 14.09 -23.50
N THR A 136 -5.74 13.67 -24.74
CA THR A 136 -4.54 12.86 -25.05
C THR A 136 -3.23 13.60 -24.81
N THR A 137 -3.23 14.95 -24.73
CA THR A 137 -2.02 15.72 -24.44
C THR A 137 -1.69 15.75 -22.96
N PHE A 138 -2.63 15.42 -22.07
CA PHE A 138 -2.36 15.30 -20.64
C PHE A 138 -1.37 14.18 -20.32
N VAL A 139 -1.48 13.03 -20.99
CA VAL A 139 -0.59 11.89 -20.76
C VAL A 139 0.84 12.13 -21.27
N GLU A 140 1.03 13.14 -22.12
CA GLU A 140 2.35 13.57 -22.60
C GLU A 140 3.05 14.54 -21.63
N THR A 141 2.36 14.98 -20.57
CA THR A 141 2.93 15.94 -19.62
C THR A 141 3.97 15.30 -18.69
N VAL A 142 4.97 16.10 -18.27
CA VAL A 142 5.94 15.71 -17.24
C VAL A 142 5.24 15.36 -15.92
N PHE A 143 4.11 15.99 -15.63
CA PHE A 143 3.28 15.66 -14.48
C PHE A 143 2.74 14.23 -14.55
N TRP A 144 2.13 13.83 -15.66
CA TRP A 144 1.60 12.48 -15.82
C TRP A 144 2.71 11.42 -15.81
N MET A 145 3.84 11.70 -16.46
CA MET A 145 5.02 10.84 -16.40
C MET A 145 5.45 10.55 -14.96
N LEU A 146 5.52 11.60 -14.12
CA LEU A 146 5.86 11.45 -12.70
C LEU A 146 4.78 10.71 -11.93
N TRP A 147 3.52 11.08 -12.11
CA TRP A 147 2.42 10.55 -11.32
C TRP A 147 2.11 9.08 -11.64
N SER A 148 2.23 8.66 -12.90
CA SER A 148 1.93 7.29 -13.33
C SER A 148 3.02 6.26 -12.98
N THR A 149 4.18 6.70 -12.50
CA THR A 149 5.33 5.82 -12.19
C THR A 149 5.66 5.72 -10.70
N THR A 150 4.96 6.49 -9.85
CA THR A 150 5.07 6.47 -8.38
C THR A 150 3.93 5.71 -7.75
#